data_AF-A0A6I8VZ20-F1
#
_entry.id   AF-A0A6I8VZ20-F1
#
_cell.length_a   1.000
_cell.length_b   1.000
_cell.length_c   1.000
_cell.angle_alpha   90.00
_cell.angle_beta   90.00
_cell.angle_gamma   90.00
#
_symmetry.space_group_name_H-M   'P 1'
#
loop_
_entity.id
_entity.type
_entity.pdbx_description
1 polymer ?
#
loop_
_entity_poly.entity_id
_entity_poly.type
_entity_poly.pdbx_seq_one_letter_code
_entity_poly.pdbx_strand_id
1 'polypeptide(L)'
;MSCLTRTLQLLQVLTSISGCNIYRYAPKKRAFQLSSQLNMALGVLHGFWLGPWLLFILLIVSAMFIFLFIDVLVNLKPNSDSALNLFYLATRFFLLNDPIFISYIIAYIYVYQRKRMRDLLNGFARIYYRYRSICGQGPTINWWLFLMYISKMTSMTMLRNYSLLDKIPFFSPNSIFNTFLRRSGILFGRIQPFLLGVTAHLGLLILYSCYILPPSRPNHRQLIPLIDYYKNLIQLRRRFEPLIRPLIWICIMDDFILFVITLHLFLSKEPSSHSVGYYFYTVVLNFSYPLCLVHVNLAIDSAQREFGQFKKNCKPERQLQMFWLYRLTLHNGADKSDLNVFRLNRGHILEVLSKGFTWAMFSYGIYVNSNEFLKNYERVKEKRQ
;
A
#
# COMPACT_ATOMS: atom_id res chain seq x y z
N MET A 1 -30.47 -11.83 -4.58
CA MET A 1 -29.27 -11.22 -5.21
C MET A 1 -28.03 -12.02 -4.79
N SER A 2 -27.22 -12.51 -5.73
CA SER A 2 -26.04 -13.32 -5.38
C SER A 2 -24.94 -12.48 -4.73
N CYS A 3 -24.22 -13.03 -3.73
CA CYS A 3 -23.06 -12.40 -3.06
C CYS A 3 -22.07 -11.77 -4.07
N LEU A 4 -21.84 -12.45 -5.18
CA LEU A 4 -21.07 -11.98 -6.34
C LEU A 4 -21.48 -10.61 -6.88
N THR A 5 -22.78 -10.40 -7.09
CA THR A 5 -23.29 -9.14 -7.61
C THR A 5 -22.98 -8.01 -6.64
N ARG A 6 -23.11 -8.28 -5.34
CA ARG A 6 -22.79 -7.32 -4.28
C ARG A 6 -21.30 -7.01 -4.21
N THR A 7 -20.41 -7.99 -4.32
CA THR A 7 -18.95 -7.76 -4.29
C THR A 7 -18.45 -6.96 -5.50
N LEU A 8 -18.93 -7.27 -6.71
CA LEU A 8 -18.54 -6.52 -7.91
C LEU A 8 -19.17 -5.12 -7.95
N GLN A 9 -20.40 -4.95 -7.46
CA GLN A 9 -21.01 -3.64 -7.30
C GLN A 9 -20.27 -2.82 -6.23
N LEU A 10 -19.87 -3.43 -5.12
CA LEU A 10 -19.05 -2.78 -4.10
C LEU A 10 -17.72 -2.33 -4.67
N LEU A 11 -17.01 -3.20 -5.42
CA LEU A 11 -15.76 -2.84 -6.07
C LEU A 11 -15.95 -1.68 -7.06
N GLN A 12 -17.04 -1.69 -7.84
CA GLN A 12 -17.39 -0.58 -8.74
C GLN A 12 -17.62 0.71 -7.96
N VAL A 13 -18.44 0.69 -6.91
CA VAL A 13 -18.75 1.88 -6.10
C VAL A 13 -17.48 2.44 -5.46
N LEU A 14 -16.69 1.59 -4.80
CA LEU A 14 -15.43 2.01 -4.15
C LEU A 14 -14.43 2.58 -5.16
N THR A 15 -14.25 1.92 -6.30
CA THR A 15 -13.33 2.41 -7.35
C THR A 15 -13.81 3.70 -8.01
N SER A 16 -15.13 3.88 -8.20
CA SER A 16 -15.69 5.12 -8.75
C SER A 16 -15.57 6.28 -7.76
N ILE A 17 -15.85 6.06 -6.47
CA ILE A 17 -15.68 7.11 -5.43
C ILE A 17 -14.19 7.42 -5.21
N SER A 18 -13.29 6.43 -5.30
CA SER A 18 -11.83 6.66 -5.28
C SER A 18 -11.31 7.42 -6.50
N GLY A 19 -12.17 7.76 -7.46
CA GLY A 19 -11.79 8.48 -8.67
C GLY A 19 -10.98 7.68 -9.68
N CYS A 20 -10.87 6.36 -9.52
CA CYS A 20 -10.04 5.49 -10.36
C CYS A 20 -10.82 4.71 -11.43
N ASN A 21 -12.16 4.70 -11.37
CA ASN A 21 -12.98 3.86 -12.27
C ASN A 21 -14.15 4.60 -12.91
N ILE A 22 -14.07 4.68 -14.24
CA ILE A 22 -15.09 5.21 -15.17
C ILE A 22 -16.00 4.10 -15.74
N TYR A 23 -15.79 2.85 -15.35
CA TYR A 23 -16.49 1.69 -15.89
C TYR A 23 -17.61 1.21 -14.95
N ARG A 24 -18.80 1.02 -15.52
CA ARG A 24 -19.97 0.44 -14.87
C ARG A 24 -20.03 -1.07 -15.11
N TYR A 25 -20.29 -1.84 -14.05
CA TYR A 25 -20.51 -3.27 -14.18
C TYR A 25 -21.90 -3.54 -14.78
N ALA A 26 -21.95 -4.30 -15.87
CA ALA A 26 -23.17 -4.73 -16.54
C ALA A 26 -23.44 -6.21 -16.22
N PRO A 27 -24.36 -6.55 -15.29
CA PRO A 27 -24.56 -7.92 -14.83
C PRO A 27 -24.96 -8.89 -15.95
N LYS A 28 -25.79 -8.42 -16.90
CA LYS A 28 -26.24 -9.21 -18.05
C LYS A 28 -25.09 -9.61 -18.99
N LYS A 29 -24.09 -8.72 -19.15
CA LYS A 29 -22.93 -8.92 -20.02
C LYS A 29 -21.71 -9.47 -19.27
N ARG A 30 -21.78 -9.59 -17.94
CA ARG A 30 -20.69 -10.01 -17.04
C ARG A 30 -19.37 -9.25 -17.29
N ALA A 31 -19.49 -7.96 -17.64
CA ALA A 31 -18.36 -7.14 -18.07
C ALA A 31 -18.52 -5.68 -17.61
N PHE A 32 -17.39 -5.00 -17.47
CA PHE A 32 -17.29 -3.57 -17.20
C PHE A 32 -17.33 -2.78 -18.52
N GLN A 33 -18.26 -1.83 -18.59
CA GLN A 33 -18.49 -0.97 -19.75
C GLN A 33 -18.23 0.49 -19.38
N LEU A 34 -17.76 1.28 -20.35
CA LEU A 34 -17.51 2.70 -20.13
C LEU A 34 -18.83 3.41 -19.82
N SER A 35 -18.87 4.20 -18.75
CA SER A 35 -19.96 5.12 -18.49
C SER A 35 -19.54 6.52 -18.93
N SER A 36 -20.27 7.11 -19.89
CA SER A 36 -20.03 8.47 -20.36
C SER A 36 -20.18 9.50 -19.24
N GLN A 37 -21.21 9.35 -18.40
CA GLN A 37 -21.48 10.20 -17.24
C GLN A 37 -20.33 10.14 -16.22
N LEU A 38 -19.87 8.94 -15.83
CA LEU A 38 -18.73 8.81 -14.90
C LEU A 38 -17.42 9.30 -15.52
N ASN A 39 -17.20 9.08 -16.82
CA ASN A 39 -16.02 9.55 -17.52
C ASN A 39 -15.95 11.09 -17.55
N MET A 40 -17.09 11.76 -17.79
CA MET A 40 -17.17 13.22 -17.72
C MET A 40 -16.95 13.73 -16.28
N ALA A 41 -17.68 13.17 -15.30
CA ALA A 41 -17.58 13.59 -13.91
C ALA A 41 -16.16 13.41 -13.34
N LEU A 42 -15.52 12.26 -13.59
CA LEU A 42 -14.14 12.02 -13.19
C LEU A 42 -13.14 12.84 -14.00
N GLY A 43 -13.45 13.15 -15.26
CA GLY A 43 -12.69 14.11 -16.07
C GLY A 43 -12.62 15.47 -15.41
N VAL A 44 -13.77 16.00 -14.99
CA VAL A 44 -13.86 17.30 -14.32
C VAL A 44 -13.16 17.25 -12.94
N LEU A 45 -13.42 16.20 -12.15
CA LEU A 45 -12.79 16.03 -10.83
C LEU A 45 -11.26 16.01 -10.92
N HIS A 46 -10.70 15.25 -11.86
CA HIS A 46 -9.25 15.15 -12.01
C HIS A 46 -8.63 16.41 -12.63
N GLY A 47 -9.24 16.95 -13.68
CA GLY A 47 -8.69 18.08 -14.44
C GLY A 47 -8.78 19.42 -13.71
N PHE A 48 -9.92 19.69 -13.07
CA PHE A 48 -10.19 21.02 -12.48
C PHE A 48 -10.02 21.05 -10.97
N TRP A 49 -9.96 19.90 -10.29
CA TRP A 49 -9.90 19.87 -8.83
C TRP A 49 -8.68 19.13 -8.28
N LEU A 50 -8.51 17.83 -8.56
CA LEU A 50 -7.38 17.05 -8.03
C LEU A 50 -6.03 17.51 -8.58
N GLY A 51 -5.93 17.71 -9.91
CA GLY A 51 -4.68 18.13 -10.56
C GLY A 51 -4.15 19.46 -10.03
N PRO A 52 -4.94 20.54 -10.05
CA PRO A 52 -4.56 21.82 -9.45
C PRO A 52 -4.21 21.69 -7.97
N TRP A 53 -4.99 20.94 -7.18
CA TRP A 53 -4.70 20.72 -5.76
C TRP A 53 -3.34 20.04 -5.55
N LEU A 54 -3.04 18.97 -6.30
CA LEU A 54 -1.74 18.30 -6.24
C LEU A 54 -0.59 19.24 -6.62
N LEU A 55 -0.75 20.04 -7.68
CA LEU A 55 0.26 21.02 -8.09
C LEU A 55 0.53 22.04 -6.99
N PHE A 56 -0.51 22.62 -6.38
CA PHE A 56 -0.36 23.58 -5.29
C PHE A 56 0.33 22.96 -4.08
N ILE A 57 -0.07 21.74 -3.69
CA ILE A 57 0.59 21.02 -2.60
C ILE A 57 2.07 20.83 -2.91
N LEU A 58 2.42 20.35 -4.11
CA LEU A 58 3.82 20.14 -4.50
C LEU A 58 4.64 21.41 -4.42
N LEU A 59 4.10 22.53 -4.91
CA LEU A 59 4.78 23.82 -4.90
C LEU A 59 5.02 24.31 -3.47
N ILE A 60 3.99 24.26 -2.61
CA ILE A 60 4.09 24.66 -1.21
C ILE A 60 5.12 23.79 -0.48
N VAL A 61 5.05 22.47 -0.66
CA VAL A 61 5.96 21.50 -0.07
C VAL A 61 7.40 21.76 -0.50
N SER A 62 7.61 21.94 -1.80
CA SER A 62 8.94 22.17 -2.37
C SER A 62 9.53 23.48 -1.85
N ALA A 63 8.74 24.55 -1.85
CA ALA A 63 9.17 25.84 -1.32
C ALA A 63 9.55 25.75 0.16
N MET A 64 8.70 25.14 1.00
CA MET A 64 9.00 24.88 2.42
C MET A 64 10.34 24.16 2.57
N PHE A 65 10.53 23.04 1.87
CA PHE A 65 11.74 22.24 1.98
C PHE A 65 12.99 23.01 1.51
N ILE A 66 12.88 23.77 0.42
CA ILE A 66 13.96 24.63 -0.08
C ILE A 66 14.34 25.69 0.94
N PHE A 67 13.37 26.41 1.52
CA PHE A 67 13.66 27.42 2.53
C PHE A 67 14.34 26.84 3.76
N LEU A 68 13.84 25.71 4.26
CA LEU A 68 14.44 24.98 5.38
C LEU A 68 15.86 24.49 5.06
N PHE A 69 16.10 24.00 3.85
CA PHE A 69 17.41 23.58 3.40
C PHE A 69 18.40 24.75 3.32
N ILE A 70 17.97 25.89 2.76
CA ILE A 70 18.78 27.12 2.70
C ILE A 70 19.10 27.62 4.11
N ASP A 71 18.12 27.64 5.02
CA ASP A 71 18.32 28.05 6.41
C ASP A 71 19.41 27.21 7.10
N VAL A 72 19.41 25.89 6.87
CA VAL A 72 20.46 25.00 7.37
C VAL A 72 21.82 25.32 6.76
N LEU A 73 21.90 25.59 5.45
CA LEU A 73 23.16 25.91 4.77
C LEU A 73 23.76 27.24 5.22
N VAL A 74 22.91 28.23 5.50
CA VAL A 74 23.33 29.59 5.88
C VAL A 74 23.56 29.71 7.39
N ASN A 75 23.16 28.71 8.19
CA ASN A 75 23.36 28.74 9.64
C ASN A 75 24.83 28.51 10.02
N LEU A 76 25.53 29.62 10.29
CA LEU A 76 26.93 29.64 10.71
C LEU A 76 27.14 29.39 12.21
N LYS A 77 26.08 29.09 12.98
CA LYS A 77 26.22 28.86 14.43
C LYS A 77 26.92 27.53 14.69
N PRO A 78 28.10 27.53 15.35
CA PRO A 78 28.75 26.28 15.76
C PRO A 78 27.83 25.50 16.71
N ASN A 79 27.81 24.17 16.57
CA ASN A 79 26.95 23.25 17.33
C ASN A 79 25.44 23.45 17.15
N SER A 80 24.98 24.01 16.02
CA SER A 80 23.54 24.08 15.76
C SER A 80 22.95 22.70 15.44
N ASP A 81 21.79 22.39 16.03
CA ASP A 81 21.04 21.16 15.74
C ASP A 81 20.21 21.29 14.43
N SER A 82 20.45 22.32 13.61
CA SER A 82 19.64 22.65 12.44
C SER A 82 19.61 21.52 11.39
N ALA A 83 20.75 20.86 11.14
CA ALA A 83 20.81 19.73 10.21
C ALA A 83 20.05 18.50 10.74
N LEU A 84 20.14 18.23 12.04
CA LEU A 84 19.38 17.16 12.70
C LEU A 84 17.88 17.45 12.67
N ASN A 85 17.50 18.70 12.92
CA ASN A 85 16.11 19.15 12.85
C ASN A 85 15.54 19.05 11.43
N LEU A 86 16.31 19.41 10.41
CA LEU A 86 15.91 19.22 9.01
C LEU A 86 15.71 17.73 8.70
N PHE A 87 16.60 16.86 9.18
CA PHE A 87 16.50 15.41 9.00
C PHE A 87 15.23 14.83 9.64
N TYR A 88 14.91 15.22 10.88
CA TYR A 88 13.67 14.82 11.54
C TYR A 88 12.43 15.41 10.88
N LEU A 89 12.50 16.66 10.42
CA LEU A 89 11.42 17.30 9.70
C LEU A 89 11.15 16.61 8.36
N ALA A 90 12.19 16.22 7.63
CA ALA A 90 12.07 15.46 6.39
C ALA A 90 11.40 14.09 6.63
N THR A 91 11.82 13.37 7.67
CA THR A 91 11.21 12.08 8.05
C THR A 91 9.74 12.25 8.41
N ARG A 92 9.42 13.27 9.22
CA ARG A 92 8.05 13.64 9.57
C ARG A 92 7.23 14.06 8.34
N PHE A 93 7.87 14.73 7.39
CA PHE A 93 7.24 15.17 6.14
C PHE A 93 6.72 13.97 5.35
N PHE A 94 7.55 12.96 5.11
CA PHE A 94 7.12 11.77 4.35
C PHE A 94 5.94 11.07 5.04
N LEU A 95 6.05 10.84 6.36
CA LEU A 95 4.97 10.22 7.15
C LEU A 95 3.64 10.97 7.08
N LEU A 96 3.67 12.29 7.25
CA LEU A 96 2.41 13.07 7.29
C LEU A 96 1.78 13.22 5.90
N ASN A 97 2.52 12.94 4.83
CA ASN A 97 2.07 13.14 3.45
C ASN A 97 1.97 11.86 2.62
N ASP A 98 2.15 10.67 3.23
CA ASP A 98 1.87 9.36 2.59
C ASP A 98 0.56 9.34 1.78
N PRO A 99 -0.57 9.88 2.29
CA PRO A 99 -1.80 9.88 1.53
C PRO A 99 -1.74 10.73 0.25
N ILE A 100 -0.94 11.80 0.23
CA ILE A 100 -0.77 12.67 -0.95
C ILE A 100 -0.06 11.90 -2.07
N PHE A 101 0.95 11.09 -1.74
CA PHE A 101 1.60 10.20 -2.70
C PHE A 101 0.62 9.18 -3.28
N ILE A 102 -0.33 8.68 -2.47
CA ILE A 102 -1.41 7.80 -2.96
C ILE A 102 -2.33 8.57 -3.91
N SER A 103 -2.65 9.84 -3.65
CA SER A 103 -3.44 10.70 -4.55
C SER A 103 -2.74 10.92 -5.89
N TYR A 104 -1.41 11.07 -5.90
CA TYR A 104 -0.62 11.08 -7.13
C TYR A 104 -0.73 9.76 -7.90
N ILE A 105 -0.67 8.62 -7.22
CA ILE A 105 -0.86 7.31 -7.85
C ILE A 105 -2.26 7.20 -8.47
N ILE A 106 -3.29 7.72 -7.80
CA ILE A 106 -4.66 7.77 -8.33
C ILE A 106 -4.70 8.59 -9.62
N ALA A 107 -4.13 9.79 -9.63
CA ALA A 107 -4.05 10.63 -10.82
C ALA A 107 -3.29 9.93 -11.95
N TYR A 108 -2.15 9.28 -11.64
CA TYR A 108 -1.37 8.52 -12.60
C TYR A 108 -2.16 7.35 -13.22
N ILE A 109 -2.83 6.54 -12.40
CA ILE A 109 -3.67 5.43 -12.86
C ILE A 109 -4.78 5.95 -13.77
N TYR A 110 -5.41 7.05 -13.37
CA TYR A 110 -6.49 7.67 -14.13
C TYR A 110 -6.00 8.22 -15.48
N VAL A 111 -4.82 8.82 -15.57
CA VAL A 111 -4.32 9.39 -16.83
C VAL A 111 -3.78 8.28 -17.75
N TYR A 112 -2.89 7.43 -17.24
CA TYR A 112 -2.06 6.55 -18.07
C TYR A 112 -2.50 5.10 -18.12
N GLN A 113 -3.31 4.63 -17.16
CA GLN A 113 -3.62 3.19 -17.01
C GLN A 113 -5.10 2.85 -17.25
N ARG A 114 -5.91 3.74 -17.83
CA ARG A 114 -7.36 3.51 -18.04
C ARG A 114 -7.69 2.21 -18.78
N LYS A 115 -7.05 1.99 -19.93
CA LYS A 115 -7.28 0.78 -20.75
C LYS A 115 -6.91 -0.47 -19.95
N ARG A 116 -5.77 -0.45 -19.26
CA ARG A 116 -5.30 -1.54 -18.41
C ARG A 116 -6.27 -1.81 -17.25
N MET A 117 -6.85 -0.77 -16.65
CA MET A 117 -7.83 -0.88 -15.57
C MET A 117 -9.12 -1.59 -16.03
N ARG A 118 -9.60 -1.31 -17.25
CA ARG A 118 -10.74 -2.03 -17.84
C ARG A 118 -10.46 -3.52 -17.99
N ASP A 119 -9.31 -3.85 -18.57
CA ASP A 119 -8.90 -5.23 -18.80
C ASP A 119 -8.69 -5.98 -17.49
N LEU A 120 -8.16 -5.30 -16.48
CA LEU A 120 -8.00 -5.81 -15.13
C LEU A 120 -9.37 -6.16 -14.50
N LEU A 121 -10.30 -5.22 -14.47
CA LEU A 121 -11.64 -5.41 -13.88
C LEU A 121 -12.42 -6.52 -14.59
N ASN A 122 -12.33 -6.58 -15.92
CA ASN A 122 -12.89 -7.67 -16.71
C ASN A 122 -12.20 -9.01 -16.44
N GLY A 123 -10.88 -8.99 -16.21
CA GLY A 123 -10.10 -10.16 -15.78
C GLY A 123 -10.60 -10.71 -14.44
N PHE A 124 -10.78 -9.85 -13.43
CA PHE A 124 -11.36 -10.23 -12.14
C PHE A 124 -12.75 -10.84 -12.29
N ALA A 125 -13.64 -10.21 -13.08
CA ALA A 125 -14.98 -10.76 -13.33
C ALA A 125 -14.89 -12.15 -13.98
N ARG A 126 -14.08 -12.31 -15.02
CA ARG A 126 -13.91 -13.58 -15.75
C ARG A 126 -13.38 -14.69 -14.84
N ILE A 127 -12.36 -14.39 -14.03
CA ILE A 127 -11.77 -15.36 -13.09
C ILE A 127 -12.75 -15.76 -12.03
N TYR A 128 -13.49 -14.80 -11.47
CA TYR A 128 -14.52 -15.09 -10.48
C TYR A 128 -15.58 -16.06 -11.05
N TYR A 129 -16.13 -15.74 -12.23
CA TYR A 129 -17.15 -16.60 -12.85
C TYR A 129 -16.61 -17.99 -13.18
N ARG A 130 -15.34 -18.08 -13.62
CA ARG A 130 -14.69 -19.36 -13.91
C ARG A 130 -14.43 -20.17 -12.63
N TYR A 131 -14.00 -19.52 -11.55
CA TYR A 131 -13.87 -20.15 -10.23
C TYR A 131 -15.21 -20.73 -9.76
N ARG A 132 -16.30 -19.95 -9.84
CA ARG A 132 -17.63 -20.41 -9.47
C ARG A 132 -18.10 -21.59 -10.32
N SER A 133 -17.77 -21.60 -11.61
CA SER A 133 -18.07 -22.72 -12.50
C SER A 133 -17.32 -23.99 -12.12
N ILE A 134 -16.09 -23.88 -11.61
CA ILE A 134 -15.25 -25.03 -11.23
C ILE A 134 -15.64 -25.54 -9.84
N CYS A 135 -15.82 -24.63 -8.88
CA CYS A 135 -16.00 -24.98 -7.47
C CYS A 135 -17.47 -25.05 -7.02
N GLY A 136 -18.43 -24.67 -7.87
CA GLY A 136 -19.86 -24.54 -7.53
C GLY A 136 -20.20 -23.35 -6.62
N GLN A 137 -19.21 -22.80 -5.91
CA GLN A 137 -19.34 -21.68 -4.98
C GLN A 137 -18.42 -20.51 -5.31
N GLY A 138 -18.70 -19.33 -4.75
CA GLY A 138 -17.83 -18.16 -4.87
C GLY A 138 -16.55 -18.30 -4.02
N PRO A 139 -15.48 -17.55 -4.33
CA PRO A 139 -14.28 -17.52 -3.50
C PRO A 139 -14.61 -16.93 -2.12
N THR A 140 -14.11 -17.58 -1.07
CA THR A 140 -14.29 -17.17 0.32
C THR A 140 -13.18 -16.21 0.72
N ILE A 141 -13.53 -14.95 0.98
CA ILE A 141 -12.59 -13.92 1.41
C ILE A 141 -12.27 -14.12 2.89
N ASN A 142 -10.98 -14.12 3.24
CA ASN A 142 -10.54 -14.09 4.63
C ASN A 142 -10.75 -12.68 5.22
N TRP A 143 -11.82 -12.53 6.01
CA TRP A 143 -12.20 -11.25 6.62
C TRP A 143 -11.22 -10.75 7.68
N TRP A 144 -10.50 -11.65 8.35
CA TRP A 144 -9.46 -11.24 9.32
C TRP A 144 -8.32 -10.53 8.62
N LEU A 145 -7.81 -11.09 7.52
CA LEU A 145 -6.79 -10.41 6.71
C LEU A 145 -7.30 -9.08 6.15
N PHE A 146 -8.58 -9.02 5.77
CA PHE A 146 -9.18 -7.78 5.30
C PHE A 146 -9.24 -6.71 6.40
N LEU A 147 -9.58 -7.10 7.63
CA LEU A 147 -9.62 -6.19 8.77
C LEU A 147 -8.22 -5.60 9.05
N MET A 148 -7.17 -6.42 8.96
CA MET A 148 -5.78 -5.96 9.12
C MET A 148 -5.40 -4.90 8.07
N TYR A 149 -5.75 -5.16 6.80
CA TYR A 149 -5.52 -4.19 5.72
C TYR A 149 -6.34 -2.90 5.88
N ILE A 150 -7.61 -2.99 6.30
CA ILE A 150 -8.43 -1.81 6.60
C ILE A 150 -7.85 -1.02 7.77
N SER A 151 -7.43 -1.69 8.84
CA SER A 151 -6.82 -1.05 10.02
C SER A 151 -5.59 -0.23 9.62
N LYS A 152 -4.72 -0.81 8.79
CA LYS A 152 -3.55 -0.11 8.22
C LYS A 152 -3.98 1.12 7.41
N MET A 153 -4.94 0.98 6.50
CA MET A 153 -5.41 2.12 5.71
C MET A 153 -6.00 3.23 6.59
N THR A 154 -6.82 2.87 7.58
CA THR A 154 -7.40 3.82 8.54
C THR A 154 -6.32 4.57 9.34
N SER A 155 -5.30 3.85 9.82
CA SER A 155 -4.14 4.45 10.50
C SER A 155 -3.46 5.50 9.63
N MET A 156 -3.17 5.16 8.37
CA MET A 156 -2.45 6.04 7.45
C MET A 156 -3.25 7.25 7.00
N THR A 157 -4.55 7.09 6.72
CA THR A 157 -5.35 8.13 6.05
C THR A 157 -6.28 8.91 6.97
N MET A 158 -6.72 8.34 8.11
CA MET A 158 -7.76 8.94 8.96
C MET A 158 -7.25 9.36 10.33
N LEU A 159 -6.40 8.55 10.96
CA LEU A 159 -5.96 8.79 12.34
C LEU A 159 -4.85 9.83 12.48
N ARG A 160 -4.14 10.15 11.39
CA ARG A 160 -3.14 11.23 11.37
C ARG A 160 -3.80 12.60 11.26
N ASN A 161 -4.09 13.20 12.41
CA ASN A 161 -4.80 14.48 12.52
C ASN A 161 -3.96 15.75 12.34
N TYR A 162 -2.70 15.64 11.92
CA TYR A 162 -1.83 16.82 11.74
C TYR A 162 -1.38 16.90 10.28
N SER A 163 -2.23 17.45 9.43
CA SER A 163 -1.81 17.73 8.06
C SER A 163 -0.81 18.89 8.08
N LEU A 164 0.19 18.85 7.21
CA LEU A 164 1.15 19.94 7.05
C LEU A 164 0.45 21.25 6.65
N LEU A 165 -0.74 21.16 6.03
CA LEU A 165 -1.60 22.29 5.67
C LEU A 165 -2.00 23.13 6.88
N ASP A 166 -2.15 22.53 8.06
CA ASP A 166 -2.50 23.27 9.30
C ASP A 166 -1.31 24.04 9.87
N LYS A 167 -0.11 23.87 9.31
CA LYS A 167 1.16 24.45 9.80
C LYS A 167 1.84 25.38 8.80
N ILE A 168 1.24 25.64 7.64
CA ILE A 168 1.81 26.56 6.65
C ILE A 168 1.64 27.98 7.19
N PRO A 169 2.72 28.70 7.53
CA PRO A 169 2.65 30.00 8.20
C PRO A 169 2.16 31.12 7.26
N PHE A 170 2.08 30.87 5.96
CA PHE A 170 1.87 31.89 4.93
C PHE A 170 0.40 32.28 4.67
N PHE A 171 -0.57 31.59 5.28
CA PHE A 171 -1.98 31.86 4.99
C PHE A 171 -2.79 32.05 6.27
N SER A 172 -3.51 33.18 6.34
CA SER A 172 -4.48 33.43 7.41
C SER A 172 -5.45 32.25 7.55
N PRO A 173 -5.70 31.74 8.77
CA PRO A 173 -6.53 30.56 9.01
C PRO A 173 -7.96 30.68 8.43
N ASN A 174 -8.42 31.90 8.17
CA ASN A 174 -9.76 32.19 7.65
C ASN A 174 -9.82 32.53 6.15
N SER A 175 -8.73 32.37 5.39
CA SER A 175 -8.77 32.62 3.94
C SER A 175 -9.59 31.56 3.18
N ILE A 176 -10.29 32.00 2.13
CA ILE A 176 -11.04 31.11 1.22
C ILE A 176 -10.10 30.05 0.62
N PHE A 177 -8.87 30.44 0.31
CA PHE A 177 -7.84 29.56 -0.22
C PHE A 177 -7.44 28.45 0.76
N ASN A 178 -7.22 28.77 2.04
CA ASN A 178 -6.99 27.75 3.08
C ASN A 178 -8.19 26.83 3.26
N THR A 179 -9.40 27.37 3.23
CA THR A 179 -10.63 26.57 3.33
C THR A 179 -10.72 25.58 2.17
N PHE A 180 -10.40 26.02 0.94
CA PHE A 180 -10.33 25.17 -0.24
C PHE A 180 -9.26 24.08 -0.10
N LEU A 181 -8.03 24.44 0.27
CA LEU A 181 -6.93 23.48 0.44
C LEU A 181 -7.23 22.43 1.51
N ARG A 182 -7.81 22.85 2.65
CA ARG A 182 -8.16 21.96 3.77
C ARG A 182 -9.28 21.00 3.41
N ARG A 183 -10.37 21.50 2.81
CA ARG A 183 -11.49 20.65 2.36
C ARG A 183 -11.05 19.68 1.26
N SER A 184 -10.26 20.15 0.31
CA SER A 184 -9.68 19.31 -0.74
C SER A 184 -8.70 18.29 -0.14
N GLY A 185 -7.96 18.65 0.90
CA GLY A 185 -7.08 17.73 1.64
C GLY A 185 -7.83 16.63 2.39
N ILE A 186 -9.05 16.87 2.88
CA ILE A 186 -9.89 15.81 3.44
C ILE A 186 -10.32 14.83 2.34
N LEU A 187 -10.82 15.36 1.21
CA LEU A 187 -11.30 14.53 0.12
C LEU A 187 -10.17 13.74 -0.54
N PHE A 188 -9.15 14.45 -1.01
CA PHE A 188 -8.06 13.91 -1.82
C PHE A 188 -6.91 13.36 -0.98
N GLY A 189 -6.69 13.87 0.23
CA GLY A 189 -5.64 13.41 1.13
C GLY A 189 -6.11 12.42 2.20
N ARG A 190 -7.42 12.14 2.33
CA ARG A 190 -7.90 11.12 3.28
C ARG A 190 -8.87 10.13 2.64
N ILE A 191 -10.02 10.62 2.17
CA ILE A 191 -11.12 9.75 1.69
C ILE A 191 -10.71 8.98 0.45
N GLN A 192 -10.17 9.66 -0.57
CA GLN A 192 -9.83 9.03 -1.84
C GLN A 192 -8.68 8.01 -1.70
N PRO A 193 -7.56 8.29 -1.00
CA PRO A 193 -6.52 7.31 -0.71
C PRO A 193 -7.03 6.11 0.08
N PHE A 194 -7.88 6.35 1.08
CA PHE A 194 -8.50 5.28 1.87
C PHE A 194 -9.29 4.32 0.98
N LEU A 195 -10.17 4.85 0.14
CA LEU A 195 -11.03 4.05 -0.73
C LEU A 195 -10.23 3.28 -1.79
N LEU A 196 -9.19 3.89 -2.37
CA LEU A 196 -8.28 3.18 -3.27
C LEU A 196 -7.58 2.04 -2.51
N GLY A 197 -7.08 2.32 -1.30
CA GLY A 197 -6.43 1.35 -0.45
C GLY A 197 -7.31 0.15 -0.14
N VAL A 198 -8.54 0.40 0.33
CA VAL A 198 -9.53 -0.65 0.61
C VAL A 198 -9.81 -1.49 -0.64
N THR A 199 -9.97 -0.84 -1.79
CA THR A 199 -10.21 -1.52 -3.06
C THR A 199 -9.02 -2.41 -3.47
N ALA A 200 -7.81 -1.88 -3.40
CA ALA A 200 -6.60 -2.61 -3.80
C ALA A 200 -6.39 -3.86 -2.94
N HIS A 201 -6.54 -3.73 -1.63
CA HIS A 201 -6.41 -4.85 -0.69
C HIS A 201 -7.56 -5.86 -0.85
N LEU A 202 -8.79 -5.40 -1.13
CA LEU A 202 -9.89 -6.29 -1.48
C LEU A 202 -9.59 -7.07 -2.77
N GLY A 203 -9.05 -6.41 -3.80
CA GLY A 203 -8.62 -7.06 -5.04
C GLY A 203 -7.53 -8.11 -4.81
N LEU A 204 -6.57 -7.83 -3.92
CA LEU A 204 -5.52 -8.76 -3.53
C LEU A 204 -6.08 -9.99 -2.80
N LEU A 205 -7.04 -9.80 -1.90
CA LEU A 205 -7.69 -10.91 -1.20
C LEU A 205 -8.62 -11.72 -2.10
N ILE A 206 -9.32 -11.09 -3.05
CA ILE A 206 -10.10 -11.81 -4.06
C ILE A 206 -9.18 -12.68 -4.93
N LEU A 207 -8.06 -12.10 -5.38
CA LEU A 207 -7.05 -12.83 -6.14
C LEU A 207 -6.52 -14.02 -5.33
N TYR A 208 -6.13 -13.79 -4.07
CA TYR A 208 -5.69 -14.83 -3.13
C TYR A 208 -6.73 -15.95 -2.96
N SER A 209 -7.99 -15.58 -2.71
CA SER A 209 -9.08 -16.53 -2.51
C SER A 209 -9.34 -17.40 -3.76
N CYS A 210 -9.04 -16.88 -4.95
CA CYS A 210 -9.14 -17.61 -6.21
C CYS A 210 -7.99 -18.63 -6.41
N TYR A 211 -6.88 -18.52 -5.66
CA TYR A 211 -5.82 -19.54 -5.66
C TYR A 211 -6.14 -20.74 -4.74
N ILE A 212 -7.02 -20.56 -3.76
CA ILE A 212 -7.46 -21.62 -2.84
C ILE A 212 -8.53 -22.44 -3.56
N LEU A 213 -8.14 -23.53 -4.20
CA LEU A 213 -9.09 -24.49 -4.74
C LEU A 213 -9.44 -25.55 -3.68
N PRO A 214 -10.67 -26.08 -3.68
CA PRO A 214 -11.02 -27.22 -2.85
C PRO A 214 -10.12 -28.43 -3.18
N PRO A 215 -9.76 -29.26 -2.18
CA PRO A 215 -8.76 -30.33 -2.29
C PRO A 215 -9.17 -31.54 -3.16
N SER A 216 -10.27 -31.45 -3.91
CA SER A 216 -10.72 -32.52 -4.79
C SER A 216 -9.80 -32.65 -5.99
N ARG A 217 -9.19 -33.84 -6.15
CA ARG A 217 -8.35 -34.15 -7.32
C ARG A 217 -9.17 -33.95 -8.60
N PRO A 218 -8.72 -33.10 -9.54
CA PRO A 218 -9.44 -32.94 -10.79
C PRO A 218 -9.38 -34.25 -11.57
N ASN A 219 -10.51 -34.69 -12.09
CA ASN A 219 -10.55 -35.76 -13.09
C ASN A 219 -9.76 -35.31 -14.33
N HIS A 220 -9.21 -36.26 -15.09
CA HIS A 220 -8.37 -35.98 -16.27
C HIS A 220 -9.05 -35.05 -17.31
N ARG A 221 -10.39 -35.11 -17.43
CA ARG A 221 -11.21 -34.21 -18.28
C ARG A 221 -11.33 -32.78 -17.77
N GLN A 222 -11.10 -32.55 -16.47
CA GLN A 222 -11.18 -31.23 -15.82
C GLN A 222 -9.82 -30.54 -15.73
N LEU A 223 -8.72 -31.25 -16.05
CA LEU A 223 -7.36 -30.74 -15.96
C LEU A 223 -7.09 -29.59 -16.95
N ILE A 224 -7.55 -29.72 -18.20
CA ILE A 224 -7.38 -28.70 -19.25
C ILE A 224 -8.05 -27.37 -18.88
N PRO A 225 -9.35 -27.34 -18.51
CA PRO A 225 -10.00 -26.12 -18.03
C PRO A 225 -9.32 -25.48 -16.82
N LEU A 226 -8.67 -26.28 -15.98
CA LEU A 226 -7.99 -25.86 -14.76
C LEU A 226 -6.61 -25.25 -15.05
N ILE A 227 -5.85 -25.81 -15.99
CA ILE A 227 -4.59 -25.25 -16.49
C ILE A 227 -4.85 -23.84 -17.07
N ASP A 228 -5.86 -23.71 -17.93
CA ASP A 228 -6.23 -22.43 -18.50
C ASP A 228 -6.74 -21.44 -17.45
N TYR A 229 -7.41 -21.93 -16.40
CA TYR A 229 -7.81 -21.10 -15.28
C TYR A 229 -6.58 -20.53 -14.54
N TYR A 230 -5.63 -21.39 -14.15
CA TYR A 230 -4.40 -20.97 -13.48
C TYR A 230 -3.54 -20.04 -14.35
N LYS A 231 -3.43 -20.32 -15.65
CA LYS A 231 -2.74 -19.44 -16.61
C LYS A 231 -3.34 -18.03 -16.60
N ASN A 232 -4.67 -17.93 -16.68
CA ASN A 232 -5.37 -16.64 -16.62
C ASN A 232 -5.21 -15.96 -15.25
N LEU A 233 -5.19 -16.72 -14.16
CA LEU A 233 -5.00 -16.21 -12.80
C LEU A 233 -3.60 -15.63 -12.57
N ILE A 234 -2.57 -16.28 -13.12
CA ILE A 234 -1.20 -15.76 -13.10
C ILE A 234 -1.08 -14.50 -13.96
N GLN A 235 -1.73 -14.47 -15.14
CA GLN A 235 -1.76 -13.25 -15.97
C GLN A 235 -2.48 -12.09 -15.27
N LEU A 236 -3.59 -12.36 -14.57
CA LEU A 236 -4.31 -11.34 -13.82
C LEU A 236 -3.43 -10.77 -12.70
N ARG A 237 -2.77 -11.63 -11.92
CA ARG A 237 -1.80 -11.24 -10.88
C ARG A 237 -0.75 -10.28 -11.45
N ARG A 238 -0.10 -10.65 -12.57
CA ARG A 238 0.92 -9.82 -13.23
C ARG A 238 0.43 -8.47 -13.72
N ARG A 239 -0.83 -8.37 -14.14
CA ARG A 239 -1.41 -7.10 -14.56
C ARG A 239 -1.76 -6.24 -13.36
N PHE A 240 -2.18 -6.87 -12.26
CA PHE A 240 -2.63 -6.23 -11.03
C PHE A 240 -1.47 -5.69 -10.18
N GLU A 241 -0.47 -6.52 -9.89
CA GLU A 241 0.64 -6.19 -8.99
C GLU A 241 1.32 -4.85 -9.32
N PRO A 242 1.67 -4.52 -10.58
CA PRO A 242 2.30 -3.25 -10.88
C PRO A 242 1.42 -2.02 -10.62
N LEU A 243 0.09 -2.18 -10.66
CA LEU A 243 -0.84 -1.08 -10.37
C LEU A 243 -0.91 -0.77 -8.88
N ILE A 244 -0.88 -1.82 -8.04
CA ILE A 244 -0.99 -1.70 -6.58
C ILE A 244 0.36 -1.67 -5.86
N ARG A 245 1.45 -1.98 -6.57
CA ARG A 245 2.81 -1.99 -6.02
C ARG A 245 3.19 -0.68 -5.32
N PRO A 246 2.99 0.50 -5.91
CA PRO A 246 3.37 1.75 -5.25
C PRO A 246 2.62 1.98 -3.94
N LEU A 247 1.32 1.64 -3.90
CA LEU A 247 0.50 1.72 -2.69
C LEU A 247 1.05 0.81 -1.57
N ILE A 248 1.34 -0.46 -1.89
CA ILE A 248 1.89 -1.40 -0.92
C ILE A 248 3.27 -0.95 -0.43
N TRP A 249 4.08 -0.39 -1.33
CA TRP A 249 5.37 0.20 -0.98
C TRP A 249 5.23 1.33 0.05
N ILE A 250 4.28 2.24 -0.16
CA ILE A 250 3.97 3.32 0.79
C ILE A 250 3.54 2.73 2.15
N CYS A 251 2.68 1.70 2.17
CA CYS A 251 2.27 1.06 3.41
C CYS A 251 3.44 0.43 4.19
N ILE A 252 4.34 -0.28 3.49
CA ILE A 252 5.52 -0.91 4.09
C ILE A 252 6.52 0.12 4.58
N MET A 253 6.74 1.20 3.82
CA MET A 253 7.63 2.28 4.23
C MET A 253 7.10 3.00 5.47
N ASP A 254 5.79 3.23 5.55
CA ASP A 254 5.16 3.77 6.74
C ASP A 254 5.37 2.87 7.98
N ASP A 255 5.21 1.54 7.83
CA ASP A 255 5.49 0.59 8.91
C ASP A 255 6.98 0.61 9.34
N PHE A 256 7.89 0.70 8.36
CA PHE A 256 9.32 0.78 8.61
C PHE A 256 9.70 2.04 9.37
N ILE A 257 9.22 3.20 8.95
CA ILE A 257 9.53 4.47 9.61
C ILE A 257 8.90 4.49 11.02
N LEU A 258 7.67 4.01 11.19
CA LEU A 258 7.05 3.88 12.51
C LEU A 258 7.84 2.97 13.44
N PHE A 259 8.38 1.86 12.92
CA PHE A 259 9.28 0.99 13.68
C PHE A 259 10.54 1.74 14.14
N VAL A 260 11.22 2.45 13.24
CA VAL A 260 12.41 3.25 13.56
C VAL A 260 12.09 4.30 14.63
N ILE A 261 10.99 5.05 14.48
CA ILE A 261 10.58 6.09 15.44
C ILE A 261 10.29 5.47 16.81
N THR A 262 9.58 4.34 16.84
CA THR A 262 9.24 3.65 18.09
C THR A 262 10.51 3.21 18.82
N LEU A 263 11.47 2.65 18.08
CA LEU A 263 12.76 2.25 18.64
C LEU A 263 13.57 3.45 19.12
N HIS A 264 13.62 4.54 18.35
CA HIS A 264 14.28 5.78 18.74
C HIS A 264 13.67 6.37 20.02
N LEU A 265 12.33 6.40 20.13
CA LEU A 265 11.62 6.85 21.33
C LEU A 265 11.82 5.91 22.53
N PHE A 266 11.96 4.61 22.28
CA PHE A 266 12.29 3.65 23.32
C PHE A 266 13.70 3.92 23.85
N LEU A 267 14.68 4.12 22.98
CA LEU A 267 16.07 4.44 23.38
C LEU A 267 16.20 5.79 24.08
N SER A 268 15.35 6.77 23.76
CA SER A 268 15.40 8.11 24.37
C SER A 268 14.72 8.23 25.73
N LYS A 269 13.95 7.23 26.17
CA LYS A 269 13.28 7.25 27.47
C LYS A 269 14.23 6.81 28.59
N GLU A 270 13.95 7.25 29.82
CA GLU A 270 14.72 6.77 30.98
C GLU A 270 14.44 5.29 31.25
N PRO A 271 15.45 4.48 31.65
CA PRO A 271 15.36 3.05 31.95
C PRO A 271 14.16 2.64 32.81
N SER A 272 13.79 3.48 33.78
CA SER A 272 12.64 3.29 34.69
C SER A 272 11.26 3.40 34.03
N SER A 273 11.18 4.03 32.86
CA SER A 273 9.93 4.28 32.11
C SER A 273 9.75 3.37 30.89
N HIS A 274 10.67 2.41 30.68
CA HIS A 274 10.56 1.44 29.59
C HIS A 274 9.47 0.42 29.91
N SER A 275 8.27 0.64 29.35
CA SER A 275 7.31 -0.45 29.21
C SER A 275 7.72 -1.30 28.00
N VAL A 276 8.45 -2.39 28.27
CA VAL A 276 8.80 -3.40 27.26
C VAL A 276 7.53 -3.94 26.58
N GLY A 277 6.42 -4.04 27.32
CA GLY A 277 5.12 -4.43 26.77
C GLY A 277 4.58 -3.47 25.72
N TYR A 278 4.70 -2.15 25.95
CA TYR A 278 4.29 -1.14 24.95
C TYR A 278 5.14 -1.23 23.68
N TYR A 279 6.46 -1.38 23.84
CA TYR A 279 7.36 -1.54 22.69
C TYR A 279 7.02 -2.80 21.88
N PHE A 280 6.85 -3.95 22.55
CA PHE A 280 6.47 -5.20 21.89
C PHE A 280 5.13 -5.07 21.16
N TYR A 281 4.14 -4.45 21.79
CA TYR A 281 2.84 -4.18 21.19
C TYR A 281 2.96 -3.34 19.91
N THR A 282 3.71 -2.24 19.95
CA THR A 282 3.92 -1.38 18.78
C THR A 282 4.69 -2.08 17.67
N VAL A 283 5.70 -2.90 18.01
CA VAL A 283 6.41 -3.74 17.04
C VAL A 283 5.46 -4.73 16.37
N VAL A 284 4.67 -5.48 17.14
CA VAL A 284 3.71 -6.44 16.60
C VAL A 284 2.71 -5.76 15.66
N LEU A 285 2.21 -4.57 16.02
CA LEU A 285 1.31 -3.81 15.16
C LEU A 285 1.98 -3.38 13.85
N ASN A 286 3.19 -2.82 13.91
CA ASN A 286 3.93 -2.35 12.72
C ASN A 286 4.28 -3.49 11.76
N PHE A 287 4.46 -4.72 12.25
CA PHE A 287 4.76 -5.88 11.38
C PHE A 287 3.54 -6.69 10.96
N SER A 288 2.37 -6.39 11.52
CA SER A 288 1.16 -7.15 11.23
C SER A 288 0.75 -7.06 9.76
N TYR A 289 0.85 -5.88 9.14
CA TYR A 289 0.57 -5.67 7.72
C TYR A 289 1.58 -6.38 6.79
N PRO A 290 2.91 -6.18 6.94
CA PRO A 290 3.91 -6.91 6.15
C PRO A 290 3.79 -8.43 6.28
N LEU A 291 3.50 -8.94 7.48
CA LEU A 291 3.33 -10.39 7.70
C LEU A 291 2.08 -10.93 7.01
N CYS A 292 0.96 -10.20 7.03
CA CYS A 292 -0.23 -10.56 6.25
C CYS A 292 0.08 -10.65 4.74
N LEU A 293 0.84 -9.68 4.22
CA LEU A 293 1.24 -9.67 2.80
C LEU A 293 2.13 -10.87 2.46
N VAL A 294 3.13 -11.18 3.31
CA VAL A 294 3.99 -12.36 3.15
C VAL A 294 3.19 -13.64 3.20
N HIS A 295 2.24 -13.77 4.14
CA HIS A 295 1.36 -14.94 4.23
C HIS A 295 0.58 -15.15 2.92
N VAL A 296 -0.06 -14.10 2.39
CA VAL A 296 -0.80 -14.18 1.13
C VAL A 296 0.12 -14.58 -0.03
N ASN A 297 1.28 -13.94 -0.18
CA ASN A 297 2.20 -14.24 -1.26
C ASN A 297 2.75 -15.67 -1.18
N LEU A 298 3.15 -16.12 0.00
CA LEU A 298 3.62 -17.51 0.21
C LEU A 298 2.53 -18.53 -0.08
N ALA A 299 1.29 -18.27 0.32
CA ALA A 299 0.18 -19.17 0.07
C ALA A 299 -0.15 -19.26 -1.43
N ILE A 300 -0.13 -18.13 -2.16
CA ILE A 300 -0.29 -18.13 -3.63
C ILE A 300 0.86 -18.92 -4.28
N ASP A 301 2.10 -18.67 -3.86
CA ASP A 301 3.26 -19.34 -4.42
C ASP A 301 3.26 -20.85 -4.13
N SER A 302 2.79 -21.27 -2.94
CA SER A 302 2.57 -22.68 -2.60
C SER A 302 1.53 -23.31 -3.51
N ALA A 303 0.36 -22.66 -3.67
CA ALA A 303 -0.70 -23.14 -4.55
C ALA A 303 -0.21 -23.31 -6.00
N GLN A 304 0.64 -22.39 -6.48
CA GLN A 304 1.26 -22.50 -7.81
C GLN A 304 2.30 -23.64 -7.89
N ARG A 305 3.01 -23.96 -6.80
CA ARG A 305 3.96 -25.08 -6.75
C ARG A 305 3.25 -26.43 -6.69
N GLU A 306 2.24 -26.57 -5.82
CA GLU A 306 1.46 -27.80 -5.65
C GLU A 306 0.78 -28.22 -6.95
N PHE A 307 0.15 -27.27 -7.66
CA PHE A 307 -0.46 -27.57 -8.97
C PHE A 307 0.55 -28.08 -10.02
N GLY A 308 1.83 -27.75 -9.86
CA GLY A 308 2.89 -28.18 -10.76
C GLY A 308 3.52 -29.53 -10.43
N GLN A 309 3.43 -30.02 -9.19
CA GLN A 309 4.18 -31.21 -8.79
C GLN A 309 3.72 -32.46 -9.54
N PHE A 310 4.57 -32.96 -10.43
CA PHE A 310 4.41 -34.26 -11.06
C PHE A 310 4.43 -35.35 -9.98
N LYS A 311 3.32 -36.09 -9.81
CA LYS A 311 3.45 -37.42 -9.24
C LYS A 311 4.27 -38.25 -10.21
N LYS A 312 5.36 -38.85 -9.71
CA LYS A 312 6.36 -39.68 -10.42
C LYS A 312 5.82 -40.77 -11.36
N ASN A 313 4.51 -41.06 -11.35
CA ASN A 313 3.90 -42.18 -12.06
C ASN A 313 2.97 -41.78 -13.22
N CYS A 314 2.77 -40.50 -13.52
CA CYS A 314 1.94 -40.07 -14.66
C CYS A 314 2.81 -39.58 -15.82
N LYS A 315 2.61 -40.12 -17.03
CA LYS A 315 3.19 -39.54 -18.25
C LYS A 315 2.81 -38.05 -18.30
N PRO A 316 3.77 -37.13 -18.47
CA PRO A 316 3.48 -35.71 -18.48
C PRO A 316 2.62 -35.37 -19.70
N GLU A 317 1.37 -34.94 -19.48
CA GLU A 317 0.54 -34.42 -20.56
C GLU A 317 1.21 -33.21 -21.21
N ARG A 318 1.23 -33.17 -22.55
CA ARG A 318 1.86 -32.11 -23.36
C ARG A 318 1.40 -30.70 -22.95
N GLN A 319 0.14 -30.54 -22.53
CA GLN A 319 -0.40 -29.25 -22.06
C GLN A 319 0.13 -28.84 -20.68
N LEU A 320 0.42 -29.80 -19.81
CA LEU A 320 1.01 -29.57 -18.49
C LEU A 320 2.49 -29.20 -18.62
N GLN A 321 3.20 -29.81 -19.58
CA GLN A 321 4.55 -29.38 -19.99
C GLN A 321 4.54 -27.96 -20.56
N MET A 322 3.58 -27.62 -21.43
CA MET A 322 3.41 -26.25 -21.93
C MET A 322 3.07 -25.25 -20.83
N PHE A 323 2.28 -25.65 -19.83
CA PHE A 323 2.04 -24.84 -18.65
C PHE A 323 3.31 -24.63 -17.83
N TRP A 324 4.14 -25.66 -17.68
CA TRP A 324 5.44 -25.56 -17.02
C TRP A 324 6.43 -24.66 -17.79
N LEU A 325 6.51 -24.79 -19.11
CA LEU A 325 7.26 -23.89 -19.99
C LEU A 325 6.75 -22.46 -19.89
N TYR A 326 5.43 -22.28 -19.88
CA TYR A 326 4.81 -20.98 -19.65
C TYR A 326 5.20 -20.42 -18.28
N ARG A 327 5.12 -21.21 -17.21
CA ARG A 327 5.54 -20.80 -15.87
C ARG A 327 7.02 -20.45 -15.81
N LEU A 328 7.87 -21.23 -16.47
CA LEU A 328 9.31 -21.03 -16.51
C LEU A 328 9.66 -19.74 -17.24
N THR A 329 9.11 -19.53 -18.44
CA THR A 329 9.26 -18.28 -19.21
C THR A 329 8.73 -17.08 -18.43
N LEU A 330 7.58 -17.25 -17.77
CA LEU A 330 7.04 -16.25 -16.87
C LEU A 330 8.00 -15.95 -15.71
N HIS A 331 8.51 -16.97 -15.01
CA HIS A 331 9.43 -16.79 -13.88
C HIS A 331 10.72 -16.08 -14.32
N ASN A 332 11.21 -16.40 -15.51
CA ASN A 332 12.39 -15.75 -16.08
C ASN A 332 12.14 -14.27 -16.44
N GLY A 333 10.94 -13.93 -16.91
CA GLY A 333 10.51 -12.56 -17.15
C GLY A 333 9.87 -11.84 -15.95
N ALA A 334 9.91 -12.44 -14.75
CA ALA A 334 9.41 -11.78 -13.55
C ALA A 334 10.44 -10.74 -13.08
N ASP A 335 9.94 -9.63 -12.55
CA ASP A 335 10.79 -8.61 -11.93
C ASP A 335 11.57 -9.21 -10.75
N LYS A 336 12.87 -9.44 -11.00
CA LYS A 336 13.79 -10.06 -10.04
C LYS A 336 14.39 -9.05 -9.07
N SER A 337 14.07 -7.76 -9.19
CA SER A 337 14.61 -6.73 -8.32
C SER A 337 14.24 -6.96 -6.86
N ASP A 338 15.15 -6.58 -5.96
CA ASP A 338 14.93 -6.57 -4.51
C ASP A 338 13.86 -5.55 -4.10
N LEU A 339 13.51 -4.63 -5.01
CA LEU A 339 12.44 -3.63 -4.84
C LEU A 339 11.03 -4.21 -5.01
N ASN A 340 10.89 -5.48 -5.40
CA ASN A 340 9.60 -6.11 -5.61
C ASN A 340 8.96 -6.57 -4.28
N VAL A 341 8.09 -5.73 -3.71
CA VAL A 341 7.36 -6.00 -2.45
C VAL A 341 6.52 -7.29 -2.44
N PHE A 342 6.16 -7.83 -3.60
CA PHE A 342 5.43 -9.11 -3.68
C PHE A 342 6.33 -10.34 -3.52
N ARG A 343 7.65 -10.15 -3.49
CA ARG A 343 8.66 -11.20 -3.23
C ARG A 343 9.25 -11.11 -1.83
N LEU A 344 8.66 -10.30 -0.96
CA LEU A 344 9.07 -10.22 0.45
C LEU A 344 8.99 -11.61 1.08
N ASN A 345 10.03 -11.93 1.82
CA ASN A 345 10.13 -13.16 2.58
C ASN A 345 10.56 -12.79 4.01
N ARG A 346 10.62 -13.79 4.88
CA ARG A 346 11.02 -13.59 6.28
C ARG A 346 12.42 -12.98 6.40
N GLY A 347 13.36 -13.37 5.54
CA GLY A 347 14.72 -12.82 5.48
C GLY A 347 14.74 -11.33 5.15
N HIS A 348 13.97 -10.89 4.16
CA HIS A 348 13.85 -9.46 3.84
C HIS A 348 13.27 -8.66 4.99
N ILE A 349 12.27 -9.19 5.72
CA ILE A 349 11.73 -8.53 6.91
C ILE A 349 12.81 -8.39 7.99
N LEU A 350 13.61 -9.44 8.22
CA LEU A 350 14.72 -9.41 9.17
C LEU A 350 15.82 -8.43 8.76
N GLU A 351 16.14 -8.34 7.46
CA GLU A 351 17.11 -7.38 6.94
C GLU A 351 16.63 -5.94 7.13
N VAL A 352 15.35 -5.68 6.83
CA VAL A 352 14.72 -4.38 7.07
C VAL A 352 14.73 -4.03 8.57
N LEU A 353 14.42 -4.99 9.45
CA LEU A 353 14.55 -4.83 10.90
C LEU A 353 15.96 -4.46 11.31
N SER A 354 16.97 -5.18 10.80
CA SER A 354 18.36 -4.90 11.10
C SER A 354 18.77 -3.50 10.63
N LYS A 355 18.41 -3.11 9.41
CA LYS A 355 18.71 -1.76 8.88
C LYS A 355 17.99 -0.68 9.68
N GLY A 356 16.73 -0.91 10.06
CA GLY A 356 15.95 0.00 10.90
C GLY A 356 16.56 0.17 12.29
N PHE A 357 17.05 -0.92 12.88
CA PHE A 357 17.77 -0.88 14.15
C PHE A 357 19.06 -0.07 14.04
N THR A 358 19.91 -0.37 13.03
CA THR A 358 21.14 0.38 12.79
C THR A 358 20.87 1.87 12.60
N TRP A 359 19.82 2.21 11.84
CA TRP A 359 19.43 3.59 11.60
C TRP A 359 18.90 4.30 12.84
N ALA A 360 18.09 3.63 13.65
CA ALA A 360 17.61 4.16 14.93
C ALA A 360 18.77 4.40 15.90
N MET A 361 19.74 3.48 15.98
CA MET A 361 20.94 3.64 16.80
C MET A 361 21.83 4.78 16.30
N PHE A 362 22.03 4.89 14.98
CA PHE A 362 22.80 5.97 14.38
C PHE A 362 22.16 7.34 14.65
N SER A 363 20.87 7.50 14.35
CA SER A 363 20.15 8.74 14.62
C SER A 363 20.10 9.08 16.11
N TYR A 364 19.95 8.08 16.98
CA TYR A 364 20.02 8.26 18.42
C TYR A 364 21.41 8.71 18.89
N GLY A 365 22.48 8.14 18.34
CA GLY A 365 23.85 8.59 18.63
C GLY A 365 24.06 10.07 18.25
N ILE A 366 23.48 10.54 17.14
CA ILE A 366 23.52 11.96 16.80
C ILE A 366 22.69 12.78 17.81
N TYR A 367 21.51 12.30 18.19
CA TYR A 367 20.63 12.99 19.13
C TYR A 367 21.22 13.13 20.54
N VAL A 368 21.84 12.09 21.09
CA VAL A 368 22.46 12.16 22.44
C VAL A 368 23.59 13.20 22.49
N ASN A 369 24.24 13.46 21.35
CA ASN A 369 25.27 14.48 21.21
C ASN A 369 24.71 15.86 20.83
N SER A 370 23.39 16.03 20.75
CA SER A 370 22.74 17.30 20.43
C SER A 370 22.67 18.24 21.64
N ASN A 371 22.69 19.54 21.38
CA ASN A 371 22.54 20.55 22.42
C ASN A 371 21.17 20.47 23.10
N GLU A 372 20.14 20.06 22.36
CA GLU A 372 18.79 19.88 22.89
C GLU A 372 18.71 18.72 23.89
N PHE A 373 19.39 17.60 23.65
CA PHE A 373 19.48 16.50 24.61
C PHE A 373 20.20 16.92 25.89
N LEU A 374 21.34 17.60 25.78
CA LEU A 374 22.12 18.08 26.94
C LEU A 374 21.29 19.01 27.84
N LYS A 375 20.58 19.97 27.25
CA LYS A 375 19.66 20.87 27.98
C LYS A 375 18.53 20.12 28.67
N ASN A 376 17.99 19.09 28.03
CA ASN A 376 16.91 18.31 28.60
C ASN A 376 17.41 17.41 29.74
N TYR A 377 18.60 16.83 29.60
CA TYR A 377 19.27 16.05 30.64
C TYR A 377 19.57 16.90 31.89
N GLU A 378 20.08 18.12 31.72
CA GLU A 378 20.31 19.07 32.82
C GLU A 378 19.02 19.42 33.55
N ARG A 379 17.93 19.75 32.83
CA ARG A 379 16.61 20.03 33.44
C ARG A 379 16.04 18.85 34.23
N VAL A 380 16.26 17.62 33.77
CA VAL A 380 15.79 16.42 34.46
C VAL A 380 16.65 16.13 35.69
N LYS A 381 17.96 16.39 35.63
CA LYS A 381 18.87 16.27 36.77
C LYS A 381 18.52 17.29 37.87
N GLU A 382 18.23 18.54 37.51
CA GLU A 382 17.81 19.58 38.45
C GLU A 382 16.49 19.26 39.15
N LYS A 383 15.53 18.60 38.48
CA LYS A 383 14.25 18.18 39.10
C LYS A 383 14.37 17.01 40.07
N ARG A 384 15.51 16.32 40.08
CA ARG A 384 15.77 15.16 40.95
C ARG A 384 16.59 15.51 42.19
N GLN A 385 17.15 16.72 42.23
CA GLN A 385 17.74 17.33 43.42
C GLN A 385 16.67 18.17 44.12
#